data_AF-A0A354REW3-F1
#
_entry.id   AF-A0A354REW3-F1
#
_cell.length_a   1.000
_cell.length_b   1.000
_cell.length_c   1.000
_cell.angle_alpha   90.00
_cell.angle_beta   90.00
_cell.angle_gamma   90.00
#
_symmetry.space_group_name_H-M   'P 1'
#
loop_
_entity.id
_entity.type
_entity.pdbx_description
1 polymer ?
#
loop_
_entity_poly.entity_id
_entity_poly.type
_entity_poly.pdbx_seq_one_letter_code
_entity_poly.pdbx_strand_id
1 'polypeptide(L)'
;MFPSFSGMQPNIYEDTSEVPGFFQRAVDKVLLGAAHYKLKAESSGNLYLKLQAGGSFRFARANFPDGRFFIFPTTVREYVFEIGGKEHLLRVPAEFDLDELLARKFAGIENLRDLPMVVTQDHGFSGNRLKLSDQPIRKGDLALAFDILLGDALFVDRMSYNFVSPKSGDPLVFRTGSIDDFNRKVGTPVRTLIGEDKYYIKRLIGEPGDTLEMRVPESIFTNGTDVRKGVPGILYRNGEPLHGRTAFEKNRQRTESLADLPDAQNQSGFPGYRAEGLLTNRSVLKVPDRNSSNNPTGKKGFFAMGDNSTDSLDGRAWGFVPEDEIIGRALLVYYPFTRRWGFTH
;
A
#
# COMPACT_ATOMS: atom_id res chain seq x y z
N MET A 1 7.55 0.27 24.35
CA MET A 1 6.80 -0.59 23.41
C MET A 1 5.60 0.18 22.91
N PHE A 2 5.35 0.30 21.61
CA PHE A 2 4.27 1.14 21.07
C PHE A 2 3.48 0.41 19.99
N PRO A 3 2.14 0.58 19.93
CA PRO A 3 1.35 0.09 18.82
C PRO A 3 1.62 0.92 17.56
N SER A 4 1.91 0.26 16.44
CA SER A 4 2.00 0.88 15.11
C SER A 4 0.97 0.25 14.19
N PHE A 5 0.27 1.05 13.37
CA PHE A 5 -0.78 0.60 12.45
C PHE A 5 -0.26 0.59 11.02
N SER A 6 -0.54 -0.46 10.23
CA SER A 6 -0.11 -0.54 8.82
C SER A 6 -1.16 -1.15 7.88
N GLY A 7 -1.43 -0.47 6.77
CA GLY A 7 -2.15 -1.05 5.62
C GLY A 7 -3.66 -1.20 5.82
N MET A 8 -4.38 -0.08 5.81
CA MET A 8 -5.85 -0.11 5.78
C MET A 8 -6.33 -0.74 4.47
N GLN A 9 -7.28 -1.68 4.56
CA GLN A 9 -7.82 -2.36 3.39
C GLN A 9 -9.29 -1.97 3.16
N PRO A 10 -9.67 -1.64 1.91
CA PRO A 10 -11.06 -1.42 1.58
C PRO A 10 -11.81 -2.74 1.38
N ASN A 11 -13.05 -2.80 1.83
CA ASN A 11 -14.03 -3.80 1.39
C ASN A 11 -15.20 -3.07 0.73
N ILE A 12 -15.37 -3.23 -0.58
CA ILE A 12 -16.37 -2.50 -1.37
C ILE A 12 -17.63 -3.36 -1.45
N TYR A 13 -18.79 -2.74 -1.20
CA TYR A 13 -20.08 -3.38 -1.45
C TYR A 13 -20.59 -3.02 -2.84
N GLU A 14 -20.95 -4.02 -3.63
CA GLU A 14 -21.51 -3.82 -4.96
C GLU A 14 -23.02 -3.56 -4.88
N ASP A 15 -23.70 -4.26 -3.96
CA ASP A 15 -25.13 -4.08 -3.70
C ASP A 15 -25.42 -3.67 -2.25
N THR A 16 -26.52 -2.93 -2.08
CA THR A 16 -27.15 -2.59 -0.81
C THR A 16 -27.48 -3.80 0.06
N SER A 17 -27.75 -4.95 -0.55
CA SER A 17 -28.00 -6.22 0.15
C SER A 17 -26.74 -6.79 0.82
N GLU A 18 -25.55 -6.44 0.33
CA GLU A 18 -24.26 -6.87 0.87
C GLU A 18 -23.78 -5.97 2.02
N VAL A 19 -24.43 -4.82 2.23
CA VAL A 19 -24.05 -3.88 3.28
C VAL A 19 -24.39 -4.49 4.65
N PRO A 20 -23.39 -4.61 5.56
CA PRO A 20 -23.60 -5.30 6.82
C PRO A 20 -24.64 -4.59 7.70
N GLY A 21 -25.50 -5.40 8.31
CA GLY A 21 -26.47 -4.92 9.31
C GLY A 21 -25.79 -4.45 10.60
N PHE A 22 -26.55 -3.81 11.51
CA PHE A 22 -25.99 -3.24 12.74
C PHE A 22 -25.16 -4.24 13.57
N PHE A 23 -25.64 -5.47 13.75
CA PHE A 23 -24.92 -6.50 14.50
C PHE A 23 -23.62 -6.92 13.84
N GLN A 24 -23.64 -7.14 12.52
CA GLN A 24 -22.45 -7.49 11.76
C GLN A 24 -21.42 -6.36 11.82
N ARG A 25 -21.86 -5.11 11.66
CA ARG A 25 -21.00 -3.93 11.82
C ARG A 25 -20.38 -3.83 13.22
N ALA A 26 -21.13 -4.18 14.27
CA ALA A 26 -20.59 -4.21 15.62
C ALA A 26 -19.52 -5.31 15.79
N VAL A 27 -19.75 -6.49 15.22
CA VAL A 27 -18.77 -7.59 15.21
C VAL A 27 -17.53 -7.20 14.39
N ASP A 28 -17.69 -6.66 13.19
CA ASP A 28 -16.59 -6.22 12.32
C ASP A 28 -15.81 -5.07 12.97
N LYS A 29 -16.49 -4.17 13.67
CA LYS A 29 -15.85 -3.11 14.45
C LYS A 29 -14.97 -3.68 15.55
N VAL A 30 -15.46 -4.69 16.28
CA VAL A 30 -14.73 -5.31 17.40
C VAL A 30 -13.59 -6.17 16.88
N LEU A 31 -13.83 -7.04 15.90
CA LEU A 31 -12.85 -8.01 15.43
C LEU A 31 -11.82 -7.43 14.45
N LEU A 32 -12.27 -6.54 13.57
CA LEU A 32 -11.50 -6.05 12.41
C LEU A 32 -11.18 -4.55 12.48
N GLY A 33 -11.71 -3.84 13.47
CA GLY A 33 -11.54 -2.39 13.60
C GLY A 33 -12.27 -1.61 12.50
N ALA A 34 -13.22 -2.26 11.82
CA ALA A 34 -13.87 -1.75 10.62
C ALA A 34 -14.50 -0.38 10.85
N ALA A 35 -14.32 0.52 9.90
CA ALA A 35 -15.03 1.77 9.81
C ALA A 35 -15.88 1.77 8.55
N HIS A 36 -17.20 1.90 8.73
CA HIS A 36 -18.17 1.79 7.63
C HIS A 36 -18.48 3.17 7.07
N TYR A 37 -18.34 3.32 5.76
CA TYR A 37 -18.61 4.55 5.03
C TYR A 37 -19.74 4.32 4.04
N LYS A 38 -20.61 5.32 3.94
CA LYS A 38 -21.74 5.30 3.00
C LYS A 38 -22.00 6.68 2.44
N LEU A 39 -22.34 6.72 1.16
CA LEU A 39 -22.78 7.89 0.43
C LEU A 39 -24.19 7.59 -0.09
N LYS A 40 -25.21 8.08 0.61
CA LYS A 40 -26.61 7.91 0.19
C LYS A 40 -27.00 9.08 -0.71
N ALA A 41 -27.55 8.79 -1.88
CA ALA A 41 -28.00 9.80 -2.82
C ALA A 41 -29.22 10.54 -2.28
N GLU A 42 -29.12 11.87 -2.18
CA GLU A 42 -30.21 12.74 -1.72
C GLU A 42 -31.06 13.30 -2.87
N SER A 43 -30.59 13.12 -4.10
CA SER A 43 -31.15 13.55 -5.37
C SER A 43 -30.84 12.51 -6.45
N SER A 44 -31.61 12.50 -7.53
CA SER A 44 -31.34 11.64 -8.69
C SER A 44 -30.48 12.37 -9.70
N GLY A 45 -29.51 11.69 -10.31
CA GLY A 45 -28.67 12.24 -11.36
C GLY A 45 -27.34 11.48 -11.52
N ASN A 46 -26.48 11.99 -12.40
CA ASN A 46 -25.14 11.46 -12.56
C ASN A 46 -24.30 11.71 -11.30
N LEU A 47 -23.38 10.79 -11.02
CA LEU A 47 -22.43 10.90 -9.91
C LEU A 47 -21.14 11.55 -10.41
N TYR A 48 -20.76 12.66 -9.78
CA TYR A 48 -19.50 13.33 -10.01
C TYR A 48 -18.65 13.41 -8.74
N LEU A 49 -17.33 13.43 -8.91
CA LEU A 49 -16.37 13.85 -7.90
C LEU A 49 -15.92 15.29 -8.20
N LYS A 50 -16.17 16.25 -7.31
CA LYS A 50 -15.68 17.62 -7.50
C LYS A 50 -14.20 17.71 -7.18
N LEU A 51 -13.44 18.27 -8.12
CA LEU A 51 -12.02 18.53 -7.96
C LEU A 51 -11.81 19.82 -7.17
N GLN A 52 -10.93 19.74 -6.18
CA GLN A 52 -10.64 20.79 -5.22
C GLN A 52 -9.20 21.26 -5.45
N ALA A 53 -9.04 22.47 -6.01
CA ALA A 53 -7.73 23.01 -6.41
C ALA A 53 -6.91 22.07 -7.32
N GLY A 54 -7.57 21.36 -8.24
CA GLY A 54 -6.95 20.41 -9.16
C GLY A 54 -6.69 19.01 -8.58
N GLY A 55 -6.98 18.77 -7.30
CA GLY A 55 -6.95 17.45 -6.66
C GLY A 55 -8.33 16.83 -6.48
N SER A 56 -8.40 15.54 -6.22
CA SER A 56 -9.62 14.77 -5.91
C SER A 56 -10.16 15.05 -4.50
N PHE A 57 -9.33 15.53 -3.58
CA PHE A 57 -9.67 15.81 -2.19
C PHE A 57 -8.97 17.06 -1.67
N ARG A 58 -9.39 17.52 -0.49
CA ARG A 58 -8.61 18.46 0.35
C ARG A 58 -8.34 17.86 1.72
N PHE A 59 -7.27 18.29 2.36
CA PHE A 59 -7.04 17.95 3.77
C PHE A 59 -7.92 18.79 4.68
N ALA A 60 -8.53 18.14 5.67
CA ALA A 60 -9.29 18.80 6.74
C ALA A 60 -8.92 18.20 8.10
N ARG A 61 -9.20 18.94 9.18
CA ARG A 61 -9.16 18.36 10.52
C ARG A 61 -10.55 17.86 10.88
N ALA A 62 -10.63 16.63 11.39
CA ALA A 62 -11.85 16.08 11.94
C ALA A 62 -11.66 15.81 13.43
N ASN A 63 -12.54 16.40 14.24
CA ASN A 63 -12.78 15.93 15.59
C ASN A 63 -13.83 14.82 15.45
N PHE A 64 -13.41 13.55 15.34
CA PHE A 64 -14.35 12.44 15.32
C PHE A 64 -14.98 12.30 16.72
N PRO A 65 -16.30 12.45 16.90
CA PRO A 65 -16.97 11.83 18.03
C PRO A 65 -17.19 10.33 17.70
N ASP A 66 -17.20 9.52 18.74
CA ASP A 66 -17.66 8.12 18.78
C ASP A 66 -16.70 7.01 18.34
N GLY A 67 -16.00 6.47 19.35
CA GLY A 67 -15.75 5.03 19.41
C GLY A 67 -14.41 4.52 18.85
N ARG A 68 -13.37 5.34 18.81
CA ARG A 68 -11.99 4.85 18.62
C ARG A 68 -11.23 4.88 19.95
N PHE A 69 -10.90 3.71 20.48
CA PHE A 69 -9.94 3.55 21.57
C PHE A 69 -8.58 4.14 21.11
N PHE A 70 -8.07 5.16 21.81
CA PHE A 70 -6.73 5.75 21.70
C PHE A 70 -6.27 6.40 20.36
N ILE A 71 -6.97 7.41 19.78
CA ILE A 71 -6.34 8.29 18.76
C ILE A 71 -6.76 9.78 18.88
N PHE A 72 -5.76 10.66 18.85
CA PHE A 72 -5.74 12.13 18.82
C PHE A 72 -6.40 12.74 17.55
N PRO A 73 -6.68 14.07 17.47
CA PRO A 73 -7.22 14.70 16.25
C PRO A 73 -6.39 14.34 15.01
N THR A 74 -6.99 13.64 14.06
CA THR A 74 -6.32 13.18 12.83
C THR A 74 -6.71 14.04 11.63
N THR A 75 -5.72 14.37 10.79
CA THR A 75 -5.96 14.87 9.45
C THR A 75 -6.78 13.85 8.65
N VAL A 76 -7.78 14.33 7.92
CA VAL A 76 -8.63 13.53 7.02
C VAL A 76 -8.53 14.07 5.60
N ARG A 77 -8.77 13.20 4.61
CA ARG A 77 -9.07 13.63 3.24
C ARG A 77 -10.59 13.82 3.13
N GLU A 78 -10.99 15.00 2.68
CA GLU A 78 -12.39 15.33 2.41
C GLU A 78 -12.65 15.35 0.91
N TYR A 79 -13.57 14.50 0.50
CA TYR A 79 -14.06 14.35 -0.86
C TYR A 79 -15.45 14.97 -0.97
N VAL A 80 -15.71 15.62 -2.10
CA VAL A 80 -17.02 16.22 -2.40
C VAL A 80 -17.59 15.53 -3.63
N PHE A 81 -18.66 14.78 -3.43
CA PHE A 81 -19.43 14.19 -4.52
C PHE A 81 -20.59 15.11 -4.89
N GLU A 82 -21.02 15.06 -6.14
CA GLU A 82 -22.21 15.79 -6.60
C GLU A 82 -23.14 14.79 -7.30
N ILE A 83 -24.39 14.72 -6.86
CA ILE A 83 -25.43 13.87 -7.46
C ILE A 83 -26.64 14.74 -7.75
N GLY A 84 -27.01 14.88 -9.03
CA GLY A 84 -28.18 15.70 -9.41
C GLY A 84 -28.10 17.15 -8.91
N GLY A 85 -26.90 17.74 -8.90
CA GLY A 85 -26.66 19.12 -8.46
C GLY A 85 -26.56 19.33 -6.95
N LYS A 86 -26.66 18.27 -6.14
CA LYS A 86 -26.48 18.33 -4.68
C LYS A 86 -25.15 17.75 -4.26
N GLU A 87 -24.45 18.45 -3.37
CA GLU A 87 -23.16 18.01 -2.83
C GLU A 87 -23.30 17.04 -1.65
N HIS A 88 -22.41 16.06 -1.60
CA HIS A 88 -22.29 15.08 -0.54
C HIS A 88 -20.83 14.99 -0.10
N LEU A 89 -20.57 15.21 1.19
CA LEU A 89 -19.23 15.15 1.76
C LEU A 89 -18.92 13.74 2.26
N LEU A 90 -17.73 13.25 1.94
CA LEU A 90 -17.18 12.03 2.52
C LEU A 90 -15.78 12.30 3.05
N ARG A 91 -15.54 11.95 4.32
CA ARG A 91 -14.25 12.12 4.97
C ARG A 91 -13.66 10.77 5.29
N VAL A 92 -12.44 10.53 4.85
CA VAL A 92 -11.68 9.30 5.14
C VAL A 92 -10.36 9.64 5.82
N PRO A 93 -9.74 8.73 6.58
CA PRO A 93 -8.42 8.95 7.16
C PRO A 93 -7.41 9.40 6.10
N ALA A 94 -6.48 10.29 6.44
CA ALA A 94 -5.54 10.85 5.46
C ALA A 94 -4.65 9.82 4.75
N GLU A 95 -4.44 8.67 5.39
CA GLU A 95 -3.66 7.52 4.94
C GLU A 95 -4.44 6.60 3.98
N PHE A 96 -5.76 6.77 3.86
CA PHE A 96 -6.60 5.91 3.02
C PHE A 96 -6.69 6.48 1.59
N ASP A 97 -6.34 5.66 0.61
CA ASP A 97 -6.45 6.02 -0.81
C ASP A 97 -7.85 5.72 -1.35
N LEU A 98 -8.75 6.70 -1.24
CA LEU A 98 -10.09 6.58 -1.82
C LEU A 98 -10.06 6.74 -3.36
N ASP A 99 -9.03 7.34 -3.95
CA ASP A 99 -8.96 7.56 -5.40
C ASP A 99 -8.85 6.23 -6.13
N GLU A 100 -7.98 5.35 -5.64
CA GLU A 100 -7.83 3.98 -6.15
C GLU A 100 -9.14 3.18 -6.00
N LEU A 101 -9.82 3.31 -4.87
CA LEU A 101 -11.10 2.65 -4.65
C LEU A 101 -12.16 3.11 -5.67
N LEU A 102 -12.27 4.41 -5.90
CA LEU A 102 -13.20 4.98 -6.87
C LEU A 102 -12.89 4.51 -8.29
N ALA A 103 -11.61 4.54 -8.67
CA ALA A 103 -11.13 4.08 -9.97
C ALA A 103 -11.52 2.60 -10.22
N ARG A 104 -11.27 1.74 -9.23
CA ARG A 104 -11.59 0.30 -9.32
C ARG A 104 -13.11 0.07 -9.37
N LYS A 105 -13.87 0.69 -8.47
CA LYS A 105 -15.34 0.48 -8.37
C LYS A 105 -16.06 0.91 -9.65
N PHE A 106 -15.70 2.05 -10.21
CA PHE A 106 -16.51 2.66 -11.27
C PHE A 106 -16.02 2.40 -12.68
N ALA A 107 -14.74 2.07 -12.88
CA ALA A 107 -14.18 1.82 -14.20
C ALA A 107 -13.28 0.58 -14.28
N GLY A 108 -13.06 -0.14 -13.17
CA GLY A 108 -12.15 -1.29 -13.15
C GLY A 108 -10.70 -0.92 -13.42
N ILE A 109 -10.32 0.35 -13.23
CA ILE A 109 -8.96 0.87 -13.45
C ILE A 109 -8.27 1.18 -12.13
N GLU A 110 -6.96 1.33 -12.15
CA GLU A 110 -6.15 1.52 -10.93
C GLU A 110 -5.94 3.00 -10.58
N ASN A 111 -6.00 3.90 -11.56
CA ASN A 111 -5.77 5.32 -11.36
C ASN A 111 -6.98 6.16 -11.79
N LEU A 112 -7.44 7.01 -10.90
CA LEU A 112 -8.57 7.90 -11.15
C LEU A 112 -8.31 8.90 -12.29
N ARG A 113 -7.03 9.21 -12.58
CA ARG A 113 -6.65 10.10 -13.69
C ARG A 113 -6.97 9.51 -15.06
N ASP A 114 -7.05 8.18 -15.16
CA ASP A 114 -7.36 7.49 -16.41
C ASP A 114 -8.88 7.36 -16.63
N LEU A 115 -9.70 7.78 -15.66
CA LEU A 115 -11.16 7.66 -15.74
C LEU A 115 -11.77 8.31 -16.99
N PRO A 116 -11.32 9.49 -17.48
CA PRO A 116 -11.86 10.08 -18.71
C PRO A 116 -11.65 9.22 -19.97
N MET A 117 -10.75 8.23 -19.93
CA MET A 117 -10.53 7.30 -21.04
C MET A 117 -11.60 6.19 -21.09
N VAL A 118 -12.29 5.95 -19.97
CA VAL A 118 -13.23 4.83 -19.81
C VAL A 118 -14.67 5.31 -19.58
N VAL A 119 -14.84 6.45 -18.92
CA VAL A 119 -16.15 7.05 -18.61
C VAL A 119 -16.33 8.34 -19.40
N THR A 120 -17.43 8.43 -20.13
CA THR A 120 -17.71 9.58 -21.00
C THR A 120 -18.00 10.84 -20.17
N GLN A 121 -17.16 11.87 -20.32
CA GLN A 121 -17.33 13.16 -19.64
C GLN A 121 -18.31 14.08 -20.40
N ASP A 122 -19.07 14.90 -19.69
CA ASP A 122 -20.08 15.78 -20.30
C ASP A 122 -19.45 16.93 -21.11
N HIS A 123 -20.09 17.35 -22.22
CA HIS A 123 -19.62 18.46 -23.05
C HIS A 123 -19.73 19.83 -22.34
N GLY A 124 -18.75 20.73 -22.54
CA GLY A 124 -18.73 22.07 -21.94
C GLY A 124 -18.11 22.13 -20.53
N PHE A 125 -17.32 21.11 -20.18
CA PHE A 125 -16.81 20.87 -18.84
C PHE A 125 -15.69 21.85 -18.42
N SER A 126 -15.77 22.35 -17.18
CA SER A 126 -14.85 23.35 -16.62
C SER A 126 -13.57 22.78 -15.99
N GLY A 127 -13.32 21.46 -16.08
CA GLY A 127 -12.17 20.85 -15.41
C GLY A 127 -12.36 20.64 -13.90
N ASN A 128 -13.53 20.98 -13.33
CA ASN A 128 -13.72 21.06 -11.88
C ASN A 128 -14.51 19.88 -11.25
N ARG A 129 -14.97 18.90 -12.02
CA ARG A 129 -15.66 17.69 -11.53
C ARG A 129 -15.50 16.47 -12.45
N LEU A 130 -15.13 15.32 -11.95
CA LEU A 130 -14.97 14.10 -12.73
C LEU A 130 -16.25 13.25 -12.68
N LYS A 131 -16.84 12.90 -13.83
CA LYS A 131 -17.99 11.98 -13.87
C LYS A 131 -17.51 10.57 -13.56
N LEU A 132 -18.09 9.95 -12.53
CA LEU A 132 -17.64 8.66 -12.02
C LEU A 132 -18.29 7.48 -12.75
N SER A 133 -19.56 7.59 -13.12
CA SER A 133 -20.29 6.51 -13.79
C SER A 133 -21.19 7.06 -14.88
N ASP A 134 -21.38 6.28 -15.95
CA ASP A 134 -22.39 6.55 -16.97
C ASP A 134 -23.81 6.16 -16.52
N GLN A 135 -23.93 5.37 -15.46
CA GLN A 135 -25.23 5.02 -14.89
C GLN A 135 -25.70 6.11 -13.92
N PRO A 136 -26.90 6.69 -14.13
CA PRO A 136 -27.45 7.67 -13.21
C PRO A 136 -27.89 7.01 -11.90
N ILE A 137 -27.70 7.72 -10.80
CA ILE A 137 -28.09 7.27 -9.46
C ILE A 137 -29.47 7.83 -9.13
N ARG A 138 -30.33 7.04 -8.46
CA ARG A 138 -31.64 7.51 -8.01
C ARG A 138 -31.56 7.99 -6.57
N LYS A 139 -32.40 8.97 -6.23
CA LYS A 139 -32.58 9.40 -4.85
C LYS A 139 -32.92 8.21 -3.96
N GLY A 140 -32.16 8.05 -2.88
CA GLY A 140 -32.32 6.96 -1.92
C GLY A 140 -31.29 5.84 -2.11
N ASP A 141 -30.69 5.72 -3.29
CA ASP A 141 -29.68 4.70 -3.58
C ASP A 141 -28.39 4.94 -2.78
N LEU A 142 -27.64 3.88 -2.54
CA LEU A 142 -26.28 3.96 -2.01
C LEU A 142 -25.31 4.10 -3.19
N ALA A 143 -24.87 5.33 -3.44
CA ALA A 143 -23.91 5.63 -4.49
C ALA A 143 -22.53 5.01 -4.23
N LEU A 144 -22.16 4.93 -2.95
CA LEU A 144 -20.92 4.35 -2.49
C LEU A 144 -21.13 3.75 -1.11
N ALA A 145 -20.69 2.51 -0.91
CA ALA A 145 -20.65 1.86 0.39
C ALA A 145 -19.39 1.00 0.46
N PHE A 146 -18.62 1.16 1.53
CA PHE A 146 -17.40 0.39 1.75
C PHE A 146 -16.99 0.44 3.21
N ASP A 147 -16.19 -0.54 3.59
CA ASP A 147 -15.51 -0.56 4.87
C ASP A 147 -14.04 -0.25 4.69
N ILE A 148 -13.49 0.47 5.66
CA ILE A 148 -12.05 0.55 5.87
C ILE A 148 -11.74 -0.35 7.05
N LEU A 149 -11.05 -1.46 6.80
CA LEU A 149 -10.51 -2.32 7.83
C LEU A 149 -9.26 -1.66 8.44
N LEU A 150 -9.11 -1.77 9.75
CA LEU A 150 -7.93 -1.23 10.41
C LEU A 150 -6.70 -2.01 9.94
N GLY A 151 -5.62 -1.29 9.66
CA GLY A 151 -4.32 -1.91 9.39
C GLY A 151 -3.81 -2.72 10.59
N ASP A 152 -2.85 -3.61 10.34
CA ASP A 152 -2.24 -4.47 11.36
C ASP A 152 -1.63 -3.58 12.48
N ALA A 153 -2.14 -3.76 13.69
CA ALA A 153 -1.62 -3.17 14.92
C ALA A 153 -0.55 -4.12 15.48
N LEU A 154 0.68 -3.61 15.48
CA LEU A 154 1.86 -4.41 15.73
C LEU A 154 2.45 -4.08 17.09
N PHE A 155 2.88 -5.11 17.79
CA PHE A 155 3.75 -4.97 18.94
C PHE A 155 5.21 -4.95 18.45
N VAL A 156 5.86 -3.81 18.63
CA VAL A 156 7.25 -3.59 18.18
C VAL A 156 8.18 -3.62 19.37
N ASP A 157 9.11 -4.58 19.36
CA ASP A 157 10.18 -4.64 20.34
C ASP A 157 11.29 -3.66 19.98
N ARG A 158 11.30 -2.54 20.71
CA ARG A 158 12.35 -1.50 20.63
C ARG A 158 13.54 -1.81 21.53
N MET A 159 13.39 -2.71 22.51
CA MET A 159 14.41 -2.99 23.52
C MET A 159 15.40 -4.04 23.00
N SER A 160 14.93 -5.06 22.30
CA SER A 160 15.80 -6.09 21.71
C SER A 160 16.71 -5.54 20.63
N TYR A 161 16.35 -4.44 19.95
CA TYR A 161 17.16 -3.87 18.86
C TYR A 161 18.56 -3.42 19.32
N ASN A 162 18.68 -2.93 20.57
CA ASN A 162 19.98 -2.57 21.14
C ASN A 162 20.93 -3.79 21.30
N PHE A 163 20.39 -5.01 21.21
CA PHE A 163 21.12 -6.26 21.43
C PHE A 163 21.06 -7.24 20.25
N VAL A 164 20.11 -7.07 19.32
CA VAL A 164 19.87 -7.97 18.18
C VAL A 164 19.61 -7.14 16.92
N SER A 165 20.55 -7.18 15.98
CA SER A 165 20.37 -6.54 14.68
C SER A 165 19.35 -7.30 13.82
N PRO A 166 18.46 -6.60 13.09
CA PRO A 166 17.46 -7.23 12.24
C PRO A 166 18.15 -7.98 11.10
N LYS A 167 17.60 -9.14 10.76
CA LYS A 167 18.15 -10.02 9.72
C LYS A 167 17.27 -10.04 8.49
N SER A 168 17.88 -10.30 7.33
CA SER A 168 17.14 -10.54 6.09
C SER A 168 15.97 -11.50 6.33
N GLY A 169 14.78 -11.10 5.90
CA GLY A 169 13.54 -11.80 6.12
C GLY A 169 12.72 -11.30 7.30
N ASP A 170 13.27 -10.52 8.23
CA ASP A 170 12.51 -10.02 9.38
C ASP A 170 11.55 -8.89 8.98
N PRO A 171 10.38 -8.78 9.62
CA PRO A 171 9.53 -7.59 9.51
C PRO A 171 10.20 -6.40 10.20
N LEU A 172 10.65 -5.44 9.42
CA LEU A 172 11.33 -4.24 9.85
C LEU A 172 10.32 -3.10 10.03
N VAL A 173 10.29 -2.51 11.23
CA VAL A 173 9.53 -1.29 11.50
C VAL A 173 10.49 -0.11 11.56
N PHE A 174 10.21 0.92 10.78
CA PHE A 174 11.06 2.10 10.65
C PHE A 174 10.25 3.37 10.41
N ARG A 175 10.87 4.51 10.70
CA ARG A 175 10.34 5.83 10.34
C ARG A 175 10.82 6.25 8.95
N THR A 176 10.09 7.16 8.31
CA THR A 176 10.42 7.62 6.96
C THR A 176 11.10 8.98 6.91
N GLY A 177 11.18 9.71 8.03
CA GLY A 177 11.58 11.13 8.07
C GLY A 177 12.91 11.49 7.38
N SER A 178 13.96 10.68 7.52
CA SER A 178 15.27 10.95 6.89
C SER A 178 15.62 10.08 5.68
N ILE A 179 14.69 9.25 5.19
CA ILE A 179 14.94 8.34 4.05
C ILE A 179 15.30 9.13 2.79
N ASP A 180 14.52 10.16 2.45
CA ASP A 180 14.75 10.94 1.23
C ASP A 180 16.11 11.65 1.24
N ASP A 181 16.48 12.25 2.38
CA ASP A 181 17.78 12.91 2.55
C ASP A 181 18.94 11.92 2.50
N PHE A 182 18.80 10.75 3.14
CA PHE A 182 19.80 9.70 3.11
C PHE A 182 20.07 9.23 1.68
N ASN A 183 19.02 8.85 0.94
CA ASN A 183 19.15 8.36 -0.43
C ASN A 183 19.72 9.40 -1.39
N ARG A 184 19.37 10.68 -1.20
CA ARG A 184 19.97 11.80 -1.94
C ARG A 184 21.48 11.90 -1.66
N LYS A 185 21.90 11.80 -0.40
CA LYS A 185 23.33 11.90 -0.02
C LYS A 185 24.16 10.72 -0.51
N VAL A 186 23.61 9.51 -0.52
CA VAL A 186 24.30 8.33 -1.08
C VAL A 186 24.17 8.23 -2.61
N GLY A 187 23.47 9.16 -3.27
CA GLY A 187 23.33 9.20 -4.73
C GLY A 187 22.48 8.08 -5.31
N THR A 188 21.53 7.53 -4.55
CA THR A 188 20.63 6.48 -5.03
C THR A 188 19.57 7.07 -5.96
N PRO A 189 19.39 6.57 -7.20
CA PRO A 189 18.46 7.13 -8.17
C PRO A 189 17.01 6.68 -7.88
N VAL A 190 16.44 7.21 -6.80
CA VAL A 190 15.07 6.91 -6.38
C VAL A 190 14.05 7.54 -7.33
N ARG A 191 12.91 6.86 -7.54
CA ARG A 191 11.84 7.31 -8.44
C ARG A 191 10.79 8.17 -7.74
N THR A 192 10.66 8.01 -6.43
CA THR A 192 9.60 8.65 -5.63
C THR A 192 10.17 9.05 -4.28
N LEU A 193 9.77 10.24 -3.81
CA LEU A 193 10.07 10.72 -2.46
C LEU A 193 8.91 10.36 -1.53
N ILE A 194 9.21 10.04 -0.28
CA ILE A 194 8.16 9.80 0.71
C ILE A 194 7.56 11.14 1.15
N GLY A 195 8.39 12.15 1.40
CA GLY A 195 7.96 13.54 1.67
C GLY A 195 7.31 13.80 3.03
N GLU A 196 7.19 12.78 3.88
CA GLU A 196 6.55 12.87 5.20
C GLU A 196 7.17 11.88 6.20
N ASP A 197 7.09 12.19 7.49
CA ASP A 197 7.57 11.32 8.58
C ASP A 197 6.44 10.42 9.08
N LYS A 198 6.50 9.15 8.70
CA LYS A 198 5.53 8.09 8.96
C LYS A 198 6.22 6.83 9.47
N TYR A 199 5.43 5.91 10.00
CA TYR A 199 5.88 4.59 10.44
C TYR A 199 5.52 3.55 9.39
N TYR A 200 6.52 2.88 8.82
CA TYR A 200 6.32 1.79 7.86
C TYR A 200 6.75 0.45 8.48
N ILE A 201 6.07 -0.61 8.06
CA ILE A 201 6.52 -1.99 8.21
C ILE A 201 6.74 -2.59 6.82
N LYS A 202 7.92 -3.14 6.59
CA LYS A 202 8.27 -3.87 5.37
C LYS A 202 9.17 -5.04 5.74
N ARG A 203 9.34 -6.02 4.85
CA ARG A 203 10.29 -7.11 5.05
C ARG A 203 11.70 -6.62 4.75
N LEU A 204 12.64 -6.86 5.65
CA LEU A 204 14.05 -6.60 5.40
C LEU A 204 14.58 -7.56 4.32
N ILE A 205 15.15 -7.02 3.25
CA ILE A 205 15.68 -7.78 2.12
C ILE A 205 17.21 -7.73 2.11
N GLY A 206 17.79 -6.55 2.38
CA GLY A 206 19.24 -6.35 2.40
C GLY A 206 19.72 -5.67 3.66
N GLU A 207 20.72 -6.27 4.29
CA GLU A 207 21.53 -5.74 5.38
C GLU A 207 22.67 -4.85 4.83
N PRO A 208 23.32 -4.04 5.68
CA PRO A 208 24.40 -3.15 5.28
C PRO A 208 25.53 -3.91 4.59
N GLY A 209 25.93 -3.46 3.41
CA GLY A 209 26.99 -4.09 2.62
C GLY A 209 26.54 -5.24 1.74
N ASP A 210 25.27 -5.66 1.77
CA ASP A 210 24.77 -6.70 0.87
C ASP A 210 24.72 -6.24 -0.59
N THR A 211 24.83 -7.20 -1.49
CA THR A 211 24.53 -7.04 -2.91
C THR A 211 23.19 -7.71 -3.21
N LEU A 212 22.23 -6.96 -3.73
CA LEU A 212 20.90 -7.45 -4.09
C LEU A 212 20.73 -7.49 -5.60
N GLU A 213 19.98 -8.47 -6.08
CA GLU A 213 19.66 -8.63 -7.50
C GLU A 213 18.27 -9.27 -7.65
N MET A 214 17.52 -8.85 -8.66
CA MET A 214 16.31 -9.55 -9.09
C MET A 214 16.58 -10.27 -10.40
N ARG A 215 16.37 -11.58 -10.47
CA ARG A 215 16.55 -12.36 -11.70
C ARG A 215 15.21 -12.85 -12.22
N VAL A 216 14.92 -12.51 -13.48
CA VAL A 216 13.73 -12.95 -14.21
C VAL A 216 14.11 -14.10 -15.14
N PRO A 217 13.42 -15.26 -15.07
CA PRO A 217 13.55 -16.32 -16.07
C PRO A 217 13.24 -15.83 -17.48
N GLU A 218 14.05 -16.22 -18.47
CA GLU A 218 13.90 -15.72 -19.84
C GLU A 218 12.56 -16.11 -20.48
N SER A 219 12.01 -17.27 -20.10
CA SER A 219 10.71 -17.73 -20.60
C SER A 219 9.56 -16.78 -20.26
N ILE A 220 9.64 -16.00 -19.17
CA ILE A 220 8.61 -15.00 -18.82
C ILE A 220 8.42 -13.96 -19.93
N PHE A 221 9.48 -13.64 -20.67
CA PHE A 221 9.41 -12.66 -21.76
C PHE A 221 8.89 -13.26 -23.08
N THR A 222 8.85 -14.60 -23.21
CA THR A 222 8.53 -15.28 -24.47
C THR A 222 7.30 -16.17 -24.39
N ASN A 223 6.87 -16.55 -23.19
CA ASN A 223 5.77 -17.50 -22.98
C ASN A 223 4.38 -16.85 -22.88
N GLY A 224 4.29 -15.52 -22.99
CA GLY A 224 3.02 -14.79 -22.91
C GLY A 224 2.55 -14.43 -21.50
N THR A 225 3.41 -14.53 -20.48
CA THR A 225 3.09 -14.11 -19.10
C THR A 225 2.65 -12.64 -19.07
N ASP A 226 1.54 -12.34 -18.39
CA ASP A 226 1.10 -10.96 -18.17
C ASP A 226 2.04 -10.22 -17.20
N VAL A 227 2.80 -9.27 -17.75
CA VAL A 227 3.77 -8.43 -17.02
C VAL A 227 3.30 -7.00 -16.80
N ARG A 228 2.02 -6.68 -17.09
CA ARG A 228 1.48 -5.32 -16.93
C ARG A 228 1.58 -4.81 -15.49
N LYS A 229 1.52 -5.71 -14.50
CA LYS A 229 1.69 -5.43 -13.07
C LYS A 229 3.13 -5.62 -12.57
N GLY A 230 4.11 -5.46 -13.46
CA GLY A 230 5.52 -5.69 -13.19
C GLY A 230 5.96 -7.13 -13.51
N VAL A 231 7.25 -7.28 -13.79
CA VAL A 231 7.84 -8.53 -14.26
C VAL A 231 8.15 -9.44 -13.05
N PRO A 232 7.57 -10.65 -12.93
CA PRO A 232 7.89 -11.56 -11.82
C PRO A 232 9.38 -11.90 -11.78
N GLY A 233 9.98 -11.92 -10.59
CA GLY A 233 11.41 -12.19 -10.43
C GLY A 233 11.76 -12.87 -9.12
N ILE A 234 12.87 -13.59 -9.12
CA ILE A 234 13.45 -14.21 -7.93
C ILE A 234 14.47 -13.24 -7.32
N LEU A 235 14.33 -12.95 -6.02
CA LEU A 235 15.28 -12.13 -5.27
C LEU A 235 16.52 -12.92 -4.89
N TYR A 236 17.68 -12.33 -5.16
CA TYR A 236 18.99 -12.81 -4.79
C TYR A 236 19.66 -11.82 -3.83
N ARG A 237 20.37 -12.38 -2.86
CA ARG A 237 21.20 -11.66 -1.89
C ARG A 237 22.57 -12.31 -1.88
N ASN A 238 23.60 -11.51 -2.16
CA ASN A 238 25.00 -11.95 -2.23
C ASN A 238 25.21 -13.15 -3.17
N GLY A 239 24.49 -13.17 -4.29
CA GLY A 239 24.60 -14.21 -5.32
C GLY A 239 23.67 -15.42 -5.12
N GLU A 240 23.08 -15.58 -3.94
CA GLU A 240 22.21 -16.71 -3.58
C GLU A 240 20.74 -16.29 -3.52
N PRO A 241 19.79 -17.15 -3.91
CA PRO A 241 18.38 -16.85 -3.78
C PRO A 241 18.00 -16.70 -2.31
N LEU A 242 17.21 -15.67 -1.99
CA LEU A 242 16.68 -15.52 -0.64
C LEU A 242 15.85 -16.75 -0.27
N HIS A 243 16.01 -17.19 0.98
CA HIS A 243 15.42 -18.41 1.53
C HIS A 243 15.18 -18.26 3.05
N GLY A 244 14.61 -19.29 3.68
CA GLY A 244 14.38 -19.33 5.13
C GLY A 244 13.14 -18.57 5.61
N ARG A 245 12.38 -17.93 4.71
CA ARG A 245 11.06 -17.33 5.00
C ARG A 245 10.04 -17.77 3.97
N THR A 246 8.79 -17.95 4.43
CA THR A 246 7.65 -18.35 3.58
C THR A 246 7.42 -17.40 2.41
N ALA A 247 7.63 -16.09 2.59
CA ALA A 247 7.48 -15.11 1.51
C ALA A 247 8.51 -15.32 0.39
N PHE A 248 9.76 -15.66 0.73
CA PHE A 248 10.81 -15.90 -0.26
C PHE A 248 10.58 -17.20 -1.03
N GLU A 249 10.12 -18.24 -0.35
CA GLU A 249 9.78 -19.51 -0.99
C GLU A 249 8.57 -19.35 -1.92
N LYS A 250 7.49 -18.73 -1.44
CA LYS A 250 6.31 -18.43 -2.27
C LYS A 250 6.64 -17.54 -3.46
N ASN A 251 7.56 -16.59 -3.30
CA ASN A 251 8.03 -15.78 -4.41
C ASN A 251 8.70 -16.61 -5.50
N ARG A 252 9.62 -17.49 -5.09
CA ARG A 252 10.37 -18.35 -6.01
C ARG A 252 9.41 -19.26 -6.77
N GLN A 253 8.57 -20.00 -6.05
CA GLN A 253 7.55 -20.88 -6.63
C GLN A 253 6.61 -20.13 -7.56
N ARG A 254 6.18 -18.91 -7.19
CA ARG A 254 5.31 -18.10 -8.05
C ARG A 254 6.00 -17.74 -9.36
N THR A 255 7.25 -17.30 -9.29
CA THR A 255 8.03 -16.92 -10.48
C THR A 255 8.30 -18.12 -11.38
N GLU A 256 8.70 -19.25 -10.80
CA GLU A 256 8.94 -20.50 -11.54
C GLU A 256 7.65 -21.01 -12.20
N SER A 257 6.52 -21.01 -11.49
CA SER A 257 5.23 -21.42 -12.05
C SER A 257 4.82 -20.58 -13.27
N LEU A 258 5.08 -19.27 -13.24
CA LEU A 258 4.80 -18.36 -14.35
C LEU A 258 5.80 -18.53 -15.49
N ALA A 259 7.04 -18.87 -15.18
CA ALA A 259 8.05 -19.18 -16.19
C ALA A 259 7.70 -20.45 -16.98
N ASP A 260 7.06 -21.43 -16.33
CA ASP A 260 6.61 -22.68 -16.95
C ASP A 260 5.28 -22.53 -17.68
N LEU A 261 4.28 -21.87 -17.07
CA LEU A 261 2.95 -21.65 -17.63
C LEU A 261 2.50 -20.20 -17.37
N PRO A 262 2.26 -19.38 -18.42
CA PRO A 262 1.97 -17.95 -18.27
C PRO A 262 0.70 -17.66 -17.42
N ASP A 263 -0.28 -18.56 -17.46
CA ASP A 263 -1.55 -18.46 -16.73
C ASP A 263 -1.59 -19.36 -15.49
N ALA A 264 -0.41 -19.74 -14.94
CA ALA A 264 -0.34 -20.57 -13.74
C ALA A 264 -1.20 -19.99 -12.61
N GLN A 265 -2.08 -20.82 -12.05
CA GLN A 265 -2.96 -20.41 -10.96
C GLN A 265 -2.16 -20.10 -9.69
N ASN A 266 -2.51 -19.00 -9.03
CA ASN A 266 -1.87 -18.61 -7.77
C ASN A 266 -2.59 -19.21 -6.56
N GLN A 267 -2.34 -20.49 -6.29
CA GLN A 267 -2.95 -21.21 -5.16
C GLN A 267 -2.62 -20.57 -3.80
N SER A 268 -1.44 -19.96 -3.67
CA SER A 268 -0.97 -19.37 -2.42
C SER A 268 -1.57 -18.00 -2.11
N GLY A 269 -2.18 -17.35 -3.12
CA GLY A 269 -2.59 -15.94 -3.07
C GLY A 269 -1.43 -14.94 -2.98
N PHE A 270 -0.18 -15.40 -2.95
CA PHE A 270 1.00 -14.54 -2.84
C PHE A 270 1.39 -13.99 -4.22
N PRO A 271 1.37 -12.67 -4.44
CA PRO A 271 1.50 -12.10 -5.77
C PRO A 271 2.91 -12.20 -6.35
N GLY A 272 3.93 -12.43 -5.51
CA GLY A 272 5.34 -12.43 -5.92
C GLY A 272 5.95 -11.02 -5.95
N TYR A 273 7.27 -10.96 -5.80
CA TYR A 273 8.07 -9.76 -6.00
C TYR A 273 8.17 -9.43 -7.49
N ARG A 274 8.28 -8.13 -7.80
CA ARG A 274 8.38 -7.62 -9.18
C ARG A 274 9.72 -6.95 -9.43
N ALA A 275 10.31 -7.26 -10.57
CA ALA A 275 11.55 -6.68 -11.07
C ALA A 275 11.28 -5.28 -11.63
N GLU A 276 11.44 -4.26 -10.79
CA GLU A 276 11.14 -2.86 -11.10
C GLU A 276 11.93 -1.90 -10.21
N GLY A 277 11.87 -0.60 -10.52
CA GLY A 277 12.52 0.42 -9.71
C GLY A 277 14.04 0.24 -9.67
N LEU A 278 14.61 0.21 -8.47
CA LEU A 278 16.03 -0.06 -8.23
C LEU A 278 16.44 -1.52 -8.46
N LEU A 279 15.48 -2.45 -8.54
CA LEU A 279 15.70 -3.89 -8.75
C LEU A 279 15.04 -4.38 -10.05
N THR A 280 15.36 -3.73 -11.18
CA THR A 280 15.03 -4.27 -12.50
C THR A 280 15.80 -5.57 -12.77
N ASN A 281 15.39 -6.31 -13.81
CA ASN A 281 15.98 -7.61 -14.15
C ASN A 281 17.51 -7.51 -14.29
N ARG A 282 18.23 -8.31 -13.49
CA ARG A 282 19.70 -8.39 -13.39
C ARG A 282 20.40 -7.08 -12.99
N SER A 283 19.65 -6.08 -12.51
CA SER A 283 20.24 -4.89 -11.90
C SER A 283 20.82 -5.25 -10.54
N VAL A 284 22.07 -4.86 -10.32
CA VAL A 284 22.79 -5.10 -9.06
C VAL A 284 22.70 -3.86 -8.19
N LEU A 285 22.11 -4.00 -7.01
CA LEU A 285 21.96 -2.93 -6.03
C LEU A 285 22.86 -3.21 -4.81
N LYS A 286 23.80 -2.31 -4.52
CA LYS A 286 24.65 -2.40 -3.33
C LYS A 286 24.03 -1.65 -2.17
N VAL A 287 23.78 -2.34 -1.06
CA VAL A 287 23.26 -1.72 0.16
C VAL A 287 24.40 -0.93 0.84
N PRO A 288 24.22 0.37 1.14
CA PRO A 288 25.27 1.19 1.75
C PRO A 288 25.68 0.64 3.12
N ASP A 289 26.97 0.38 3.30
CA ASP A 289 27.55 0.19 4.62
C ASP A 289 28.22 1.48 5.10
N ARG A 290 28.37 1.64 6.41
CA ARG A 290 28.98 2.82 7.05
C ARG A 290 30.33 3.19 6.45
N ASN A 291 31.14 2.19 6.08
CA ASN A 291 32.49 2.38 5.59
C ASN A 291 32.59 2.28 4.05
N SER A 292 31.47 2.28 3.34
CA SER A 292 31.50 2.24 1.87
C SER A 292 32.07 3.54 1.32
N SER A 293 32.98 3.46 0.36
CA SER A 293 33.67 4.62 -0.22
C SER A 293 32.72 5.63 -0.86
N ASN A 294 31.55 5.18 -1.30
CA ASN A 294 30.48 5.98 -1.91
C ASN A 294 29.38 6.39 -0.91
N ASN A 295 29.58 6.21 0.39
CA ASN A 295 28.61 6.57 1.42
C ASN A 295 29.13 7.72 2.30
N PRO A 296 28.85 8.99 1.93
CA PRO A 296 29.31 10.16 2.68
C PRO A 296 28.55 10.38 4.00
N THR A 297 27.52 9.58 4.27
CA THR A 297 26.67 9.80 5.46
C THR A 297 27.25 9.20 6.73
N GLY A 298 28.16 8.22 6.62
CA GLY A 298 28.66 7.45 7.75
C GLY A 298 27.60 6.57 8.43
N LYS A 299 26.44 6.38 7.81
CA LYS A 299 25.35 5.55 8.36
C LYS A 299 25.19 4.26 7.57
N LYS A 300 24.80 3.20 8.26
CA LYS A 300 24.37 1.95 7.62
C LYS A 300 23.02 2.13 6.94
N GLY A 301 22.87 1.55 5.75
CA GLY A 301 21.60 1.47 5.02
C GLY A 301 21.01 0.07 5.07
N PHE A 302 19.69 -0.02 4.97
CA PHE A 302 18.93 -1.26 4.92
C PHE A 302 17.93 -1.19 3.77
N PHE A 303 17.69 -2.31 3.08
CA PHE A 303 16.75 -2.35 1.96
C PHE A 303 15.51 -3.16 2.33
N ALA A 304 14.33 -2.56 2.26
CA ALA A 304 13.09 -3.19 2.70
C ALA A 304 12.00 -3.18 1.62
N MET A 305 11.30 -4.30 1.46
CA MET A 305 10.27 -4.51 0.43
C MET A 305 8.95 -4.97 1.03
N GLY A 306 7.84 -4.64 0.36
CA GLY A 306 6.53 -5.16 0.72
C GLY A 306 6.29 -6.53 0.10
N ASP A 307 5.74 -7.44 0.88
CA ASP A 307 5.36 -8.79 0.43
C ASP A 307 4.24 -8.77 -0.63
N ASN A 308 3.39 -7.74 -0.63
CA ASN A 308 2.44 -7.45 -1.71
C ASN A 308 3.05 -6.46 -2.71
N SER A 309 4.04 -6.91 -3.49
CA SER A 309 4.90 -6.02 -4.27
C SER A 309 4.22 -5.28 -5.40
N THR A 310 3.11 -5.79 -5.93
CA THR A 310 2.32 -5.13 -6.99
C THR A 310 1.63 -3.87 -6.49
N ASP A 311 1.33 -3.80 -5.18
CA ASP A 311 0.60 -2.68 -4.57
C ASP A 311 1.42 -2.03 -3.43
N SER A 312 2.75 -2.12 -3.47
CA SER A 312 3.61 -1.64 -2.37
C SER A 312 4.61 -0.61 -2.85
N LEU A 313 4.44 0.63 -2.37
CA LEU A 313 5.49 1.63 -2.37
C LEU A 313 6.58 1.23 -1.35
N ASP A 314 7.68 0.67 -1.83
CA ASP A 314 8.77 0.14 -1.01
C ASP A 314 10.16 0.57 -1.50
N GLY A 315 11.23 -0.03 -0.97
CA GLY A 315 12.60 0.37 -1.23
C GLY A 315 12.98 0.39 -2.70
N ARG A 316 12.26 -0.34 -3.58
CA ARG A 316 12.44 -0.24 -5.03
C ARG A 316 12.14 1.17 -5.58
N ALA A 317 11.26 1.93 -4.93
CA ALA A 317 10.87 3.27 -5.31
C ALA A 317 11.63 4.37 -4.54
N TRP A 318 11.73 4.25 -3.21
CA TRP A 318 12.30 5.27 -2.31
C TRP A 318 13.69 4.94 -1.75
N GLY A 319 14.26 3.78 -2.07
CA GLY A 319 15.64 3.43 -1.74
C GLY A 319 15.84 2.76 -0.38
N PHE A 320 16.88 3.18 0.33
CA PHE A 320 17.37 2.56 1.57
C PHE A 320 16.85 3.26 2.82
N VAL A 321 16.67 2.51 3.89
CA VAL A 321 16.36 3.00 5.24
C VAL A 321 17.68 3.20 6.01
N PRO A 322 18.00 4.41 6.51
CA PRO A 322 19.18 4.60 7.37
C PRO A 322 18.96 3.97 8.75
N GLU A 323 20.05 3.51 9.39
CA GLU A 323 20.00 2.82 10.67
C GLU A 323 19.26 3.57 11.80
N ASP A 324 19.37 4.91 11.82
CA ASP A 324 18.73 5.75 12.85
C ASP A 324 17.19 5.78 12.75
N GLU A 325 16.63 5.34 11.62
CA GLU A 325 15.19 5.28 11.44
C GLU A 325 14.60 3.92 11.79
N ILE A 326 15.45 2.91 12.01
CA ILE A 326 14.98 1.60 12.42
C ILE A 326 14.52 1.68 13.87
N ILE A 327 13.27 1.29 14.07
CA ILE A 327 12.64 1.28 15.39
C ILE A 327 12.79 -0.08 16.05
N GLY A 328 12.68 -1.15 15.26
CA GLY A 328 12.79 -2.51 15.74
C GLY A 328 12.08 -3.53 14.85
N ARG A 329 11.91 -4.73 15.39
CA ARG A 329 11.22 -5.84 14.74
C ARG A 329 9.78 -5.89 15.22
N ALA A 330 8.83 -6.04 14.29
CA ALA A 330 7.47 -6.42 14.69
C ALA A 330 7.52 -7.85 15.23
N LEU A 331 6.94 -8.11 16.40
CA LEU A 331 6.91 -9.45 17.00
C LEU A 331 5.54 -10.11 16.89
N LEU A 332 4.48 -9.32 16.97
CA LEU A 332 3.11 -9.81 17.13
C LEU A 332 2.15 -8.84 16.43
N VAL A 333 1.31 -9.36 15.54
CA VAL A 333 0.07 -8.69 15.13
C VAL A 333 -0.94 -9.01 16.22
N TYR A 334 -1.22 -8.06 17.10
CA TYR A 334 -2.15 -8.29 18.20
C TYR A 334 -3.60 -7.92 17.83
N TYR A 335 -3.78 -7.18 16.73
CA TYR A 335 -5.06 -6.75 16.20
C TYR A 335 -4.91 -6.27 14.75
N PRO A 336 -5.91 -6.38 13.84
CA PRO A 336 -7.19 -7.08 13.98
C PRO A 336 -7.05 -8.62 14.05
N PHE A 337 -8.10 -9.29 14.50
CA PHE A 337 -8.16 -10.77 14.57
C PHE A 337 -8.40 -11.39 13.18
N THR A 338 -7.46 -11.18 12.28
CA THR A 338 -7.46 -11.77 10.92
C THR A 338 -6.58 -13.03 10.90
N ARG A 339 -6.44 -13.66 9.72
CA ARG A 339 -5.47 -14.77 9.52
C ARG A 339 -4.01 -14.38 9.83
N ARG A 340 -3.70 -13.09 9.96
CA ARG A 340 -2.37 -12.58 10.29
C ARG A 340 -2.15 -12.41 11.80
N TRP A 341 -3.20 -12.56 12.62
CA TRP A 341 -3.11 -12.45 14.07
C TRP A 341 -2.16 -13.51 14.63
N GLY A 342 -1.24 -13.09 15.51
CA GLY A 342 -0.21 -13.94 16.07
C GLY A 342 1.21 -13.46 15.80
N PHE A 343 2.18 -14.29 16.15
CA PHE A 343 3.59 -13.94 16.00
C PHE A 343 3.98 -13.80 14.53
N THR A 344 4.72 -12.73 14.22
CA THR A 344 5.21 -12.47 12.86
C THR A 344 6.44 -13.35 12.61
N HIS A 345 6.25 -14.49 11.93
CA HIS A 345 7.31 -15.45 11.58
C HIS A 345 7.88 -15.26 10.17
#